data_AF-A0A1Y2K0I8-F1
#
_entry.id   AF-A0A1Y2K0I8-F1
#
_cell.length_a   1.000
_cell.length_b   1.000
_cell.length_c   1.000
_cell.angle_alpha   90.00
_cell.angle_beta   90.00
_cell.angle_gamma   90.00
#
_symmetry.space_group_name_H-M   'P 1'
#
loop_
_entity.id
_entity.type
_entity.pdbx_description
1 polymer ?
#
loop_
_entity_poly.entity_id
_entity_poly.type
_entity_poly.pdbx_seq_one_letter_code
_entity_poly.pdbx_strand_id
1 'polypeptide(L)'
;MALLCLMAFIAHGALTDAYAPAALAHAVLAVGIFPLIMGNILYFAPTLTRSAPPASRTLVWPALALIAGALAFYVVAEERLLLPMATGVGVLAVLGALNWTLRSRRACLGAPNPCLRWYELALASLLIGLVAITVGHLWPESWDAMRSLHLHMNLLGFVGLTALGTVQVLLPTVAGYSDAGALARLQRDWPYAAGGVLGMALGGALAHVEGIGHWGRILSVVGLILWLAPLVRYARALWTQRAAVGGWRGAAKSLLCAVGGLAGLALMGLFTLLGWVDPTNLLPYFFIAFLFPLVTGAVAFLAPLWIWTELPLMPKRHNAQRLLGLGGGWRGLAFLLCGVLAGFGVEAARLGAALVVAWFLAQGIWALANPLRGAPPEQPSPFGA
;
A
#
# COMPACT_ATOMS: atom_id res chain seq x y z
N MET A 1 -6.44 -2.78 -12.51
CA MET A 1 -5.32 -2.66 -11.55
C MET A 1 -5.50 -3.55 -10.33
N ALA A 2 -6.56 -3.39 -9.52
CA ALA A 2 -6.76 -4.24 -8.33
C ALA A 2 -6.77 -5.75 -8.63
N LEU A 3 -7.48 -6.19 -9.69
CA LEU A 3 -7.48 -7.59 -10.12
C LEU A 3 -6.10 -8.07 -10.55
N LEU A 4 -5.35 -7.27 -11.31
CA LEU A 4 -3.97 -7.59 -11.72
C LEU A 4 -3.06 -7.74 -10.50
N CYS A 5 -3.19 -6.86 -9.51
CA CYS A 5 -2.46 -6.94 -8.26
C CYS A 5 -2.77 -8.23 -7.49
N LEU A 6 -4.05 -8.60 -7.37
CA LEU A 6 -4.47 -9.83 -6.70
C LEU A 6 -4.03 -11.10 -7.47
N MET A 7 -4.06 -11.07 -8.80
CA MET A 7 -3.53 -12.13 -9.66
C MET A 7 -2.01 -12.27 -9.50
N ALA A 8 -1.28 -11.16 -9.47
CA ALA A 8 0.16 -11.15 -9.24
C ALA A 8 0.52 -11.71 -7.85
N PHE A 9 -0.31 -11.47 -6.83
CA PHE A 9 -0.12 -12.08 -5.51
C PHE A 9 -0.28 -13.60 -5.53
N ILE A 10 -1.28 -14.12 -6.25
CA ILE A 10 -1.45 -15.57 -6.42
C ILE A 10 -0.24 -16.16 -7.15
N ALA A 11 0.17 -15.52 -8.25
CA ALA A 11 1.35 -15.93 -9.00
C ALA A 11 2.62 -15.95 -8.11
N HIS A 12 2.81 -14.94 -7.25
CA HIS A 12 3.93 -14.90 -6.32
C HIS A 12 3.93 -16.06 -5.32
N GLY A 13 2.76 -16.53 -4.88
CA GLY A 13 2.64 -17.66 -3.97
C GLY A 13 2.70 -19.04 -4.65
N ALA A 14 2.36 -19.12 -5.94
CA ALA A 14 2.19 -20.39 -6.67
C ALA A 14 3.27 -20.69 -7.71
N LEU A 15 4.00 -19.68 -8.21
CA LEU A 15 4.96 -19.81 -9.31
C LEU A 15 6.41 -19.56 -8.88
N THR A 16 6.77 -19.99 -7.66
CA THR A 16 8.11 -19.75 -7.08
C THR A 16 9.24 -20.37 -7.89
N ASP A 17 8.95 -21.40 -8.67
CA ASP A 17 9.96 -22.16 -9.44
C ASP A 17 10.10 -21.66 -10.88
N ALA A 18 9.14 -20.88 -11.38
CA ALA A 18 9.12 -20.41 -12.77
C ALA A 18 9.87 -19.10 -12.98
N TYR A 19 10.00 -18.28 -11.94
CA TYR A 19 10.63 -16.96 -12.02
C TYR A 19 11.45 -16.67 -10.78
N ALA A 20 12.51 -15.87 -10.93
CA ALA A 20 13.29 -15.39 -9.81
C ALA A 20 12.39 -14.64 -8.79
N PRO A 21 12.63 -14.78 -7.47
CA PRO A 21 11.82 -14.12 -6.44
C PRO A 21 11.71 -12.59 -6.62
N ALA A 22 12.78 -11.96 -7.13
CA ALA A 22 12.80 -10.54 -7.44
C ALA A 22 11.82 -10.17 -8.56
N ALA A 23 11.70 -10.99 -9.61
CA ALA A 23 10.75 -10.76 -10.70
C ALA A 23 9.31 -10.88 -10.19
N LEU A 24 8.99 -11.92 -9.43
CA LEU A 24 7.66 -12.07 -8.82
C LEU A 24 7.32 -10.90 -7.88
N ALA A 25 8.28 -10.41 -7.11
CA ALA A 25 8.11 -9.22 -6.28
C ALA A 25 7.81 -7.96 -7.12
N HIS A 26 8.44 -7.81 -8.30
CA HIS A 26 8.15 -6.71 -9.22
C HIS A 26 6.79 -6.86 -9.91
N ALA A 27 6.35 -8.07 -10.24
CA ALA A 27 4.98 -8.29 -10.72
C ALA A 27 3.97 -7.80 -9.68
N VAL A 28 4.21 -8.10 -8.40
CA VAL A 28 3.37 -7.63 -7.31
C VAL A 28 3.44 -6.10 -7.13
N LEU A 29 4.64 -5.57 -6.93
CA LEU A 29 4.84 -4.18 -6.53
C LEU A 29 4.71 -3.20 -7.70
N ALA A 30 5.38 -3.48 -8.82
CA ALA A 30 5.47 -2.57 -9.94
C ALA A 30 4.27 -2.70 -10.89
N VAL A 31 3.82 -3.92 -11.22
CA VAL A 31 2.64 -4.12 -12.09
C VAL A 31 1.34 -3.95 -11.31
N GLY A 32 1.27 -4.48 -10.08
CA GLY A 32 0.07 -4.43 -9.26
C GLY A 32 -0.09 -3.14 -8.46
N ILE A 33 0.81 -2.93 -7.48
CA ILE A 33 0.66 -1.91 -6.44
C ILE A 33 0.93 -0.49 -6.93
N PHE A 34 1.97 -0.27 -7.73
CA PHE A 34 2.36 1.05 -8.20
C PHE A 34 1.23 1.78 -8.95
N PRO A 35 0.64 1.22 -10.03
CA PRO A 35 -0.48 1.87 -10.70
C PRO A 35 -1.74 1.94 -9.83
N LEU A 36 -1.97 0.96 -8.93
CA LEU A 36 -3.11 0.97 -8.01
C LEU A 36 -3.02 2.13 -7.00
N ILE A 37 -1.87 2.31 -6.34
CA ILE A 37 -1.63 3.42 -5.42
C ILE A 37 -1.71 4.74 -6.16
N MET A 38 -1.12 4.84 -7.35
CA MET A 38 -1.19 6.05 -8.15
C MET A 38 -2.64 6.43 -8.46
N GLY A 39 -3.45 5.46 -8.91
CA GLY A 39 -4.88 5.66 -9.12
C GLY A 39 -5.61 6.11 -7.85
N ASN A 40 -5.31 5.50 -6.70
CA ASN A 40 -5.89 5.89 -5.42
C ASN A 40 -5.54 7.32 -5.02
N ILE A 41 -4.27 7.74 -5.17
CA ILE A 41 -3.83 9.10 -4.86
C ILE A 41 -4.63 10.10 -5.71
N LEU A 42 -4.73 9.86 -7.01
CA LEU A 42 -5.48 10.74 -7.92
C LEU A 42 -6.97 10.75 -7.63
N TYR A 43 -7.54 9.61 -7.23
CA TYR A 43 -8.95 9.51 -6.84
C TYR A 43 -9.25 10.28 -5.55
N PHE A 44 -8.39 10.20 -4.53
CA PHE A 44 -8.62 10.85 -3.24
C PHE A 44 -8.20 12.32 -3.21
N ALA A 45 -7.24 12.74 -4.04
CA ALA A 45 -6.72 14.10 -4.03
C ALA A 45 -7.83 15.18 -4.11
N PRO A 46 -8.84 15.09 -5.00
CA PRO A 46 -9.96 16.03 -5.05
C PRO A 46 -10.72 16.17 -3.74
N THR A 47 -11.01 15.07 -3.07
CA THR A 47 -11.68 15.07 -1.75
C THR A 47 -10.80 15.74 -0.69
N LEU A 48 -9.49 15.48 -0.72
CA LEU A 48 -8.53 16.06 0.20
C LEU A 48 -8.29 17.56 -0.02
N THR A 49 -8.51 18.05 -1.25
CA THR A 49 -8.37 19.47 -1.63
C THR A 49 -9.70 20.20 -1.79
N ARG A 50 -10.84 19.54 -1.56
CA ARG A 50 -12.18 20.09 -1.81
C ARG A 50 -12.29 20.71 -3.20
N SER A 51 -11.80 20.00 -4.21
CA SER A 51 -11.78 20.45 -5.60
C SER A 51 -12.62 19.55 -6.50
N ALA A 52 -12.80 19.97 -7.75
CA ALA A 52 -13.54 19.23 -8.75
C ALA A 52 -12.93 17.84 -8.99
N PRO A 53 -13.76 16.85 -9.40
CA PRO A 53 -13.27 15.52 -9.75
C PRO A 53 -12.21 15.60 -10.86
N PRO A 54 -11.28 14.63 -10.91
CA PRO A 54 -10.18 14.69 -11.84
C PRO A 54 -10.69 14.39 -13.26
N ALA A 55 -10.22 15.15 -14.25
CA ALA A 55 -10.57 14.88 -15.64
C ALA A 55 -10.07 13.49 -16.07
N SER A 56 -10.77 12.83 -17.00
CA SER A 56 -10.40 11.49 -17.49
C SER A 56 -8.95 11.39 -17.97
N ARG A 57 -8.40 12.49 -18.52
CA ARG A 57 -6.99 12.59 -18.94
C ARG A 57 -5.98 12.32 -17.82
N THR A 58 -6.34 12.53 -16.55
CA THR A 58 -5.46 12.25 -15.41
C THR A 58 -5.18 10.75 -15.22
N LEU A 59 -5.99 9.87 -15.83
CA LEU A 59 -5.77 8.42 -15.84
C LEU A 59 -4.54 8.01 -16.67
N VAL A 60 -3.92 8.93 -17.41
CA VAL A 60 -2.66 8.68 -18.11
C VAL A 60 -1.55 8.30 -17.14
N TRP A 61 -1.50 8.88 -15.93
CA TRP A 61 -0.39 8.62 -14.99
C TRP A 61 -0.43 7.20 -14.42
N PRO A 62 -1.58 6.68 -13.93
CA PRO A 62 -1.67 5.26 -13.57
C PRO A 62 -1.44 4.30 -14.75
N ALA A 63 -1.83 4.68 -15.97
CA ALA A 63 -1.56 3.86 -17.16
C ALA A 63 -0.05 3.80 -17.47
N LEU A 64 0.65 4.93 -17.43
CA LEU A 64 2.11 4.97 -17.56
C LEU A 64 2.80 4.19 -16.43
N ALA A 65 2.28 4.26 -15.20
CA ALA A 65 2.77 3.47 -14.08
C ALA A 65 2.63 1.95 -14.32
N LEU A 66 1.52 1.51 -14.94
CA LEU A 66 1.35 0.11 -15.33
C LEU A 66 2.37 -0.30 -16.40
N ILE A 67 2.58 0.52 -17.42
CA ILE A 67 3.56 0.27 -18.47
C ILE A 67 4.98 0.18 -17.88
N ALA A 68 5.36 1.14 -17.04
CA ALA A 68 6.63 1.13 -16.32
C ALA A 68 6.79 -0.14 -15.46
N GLY A 69 5.72 -0.55 -14.78
CA GLY A 69 5.71 -1.76 -13.97
C GLY A 69 5.92 -3.03 -14.79
N ALA A 70 5.27 -3.14 -15.96
CA ALA A 70 5.43 -4.27 -16.86
C ALA A 70 6.85 -4.33 -17.45
N LEU A 71 7.40 -3.18 -17.84
CA LEU A 71 8.80 -3.07 -18.27
C LEU A 71 9.76 -3.46 -17.14
N ALA A 72 9.53 -2.99 -15.91
CA ALA A 72 10.37 -3.33 -14.77
C ALA A 72 10.32 -4.83 -14.43
N PHE A 73 9.15 -5.46 -14.53
CA PHE A 73 9.03 -6.91 -14.39
C PHE A 73 9.87 -7.64 -15.44
N TYR A 74 9.74 -7.27 -16.72
CA TYR A 74 10.51 -7.86 -17.81
C TYR A 74 12.02 -7.66 -17.63
N VAL A 75 12.45 -6.46 -17.22
CA VAL A 75 13.86 -6.11 -16.96
C VAL A 75 14.49 -7.01 -15.89
N VAL A 76 13.71 -7.37 -14.88
CA VAL A 76 14.18 -8.21 -13.77
C VAL A 76 14.07 -9.70 -14.11
N ALA A 77 13.12 -10.09 -14.96
CA ALA A 77 12.92 -11.48 -15.37
C ALA A 77 13.90 -11.94 -16.45
N GLU A 78 14.17 -11.09 -17.44
CA GLU A 78 14.86 -11.47 -18.68
C GLU A 78 16.11 -10.60 -18.92
N GLU A 79 15.91 -9.32 -19.25
CA GLU A 79 16.96 -8.51 -19.87
C GLU A 79 17.06 -7.09 -19.31
N ARG A 80 18.25 -6.73 -18.80
CA ARG A 80 18.49 -5.43 -18.14
C ARG A 80 18.56 -4.23 -19.09
N LEU A 81 18.62 -4.42 -20.41
CA LEU A 81 18.78 -3.33 -21.38
C LEU A 81 17.63 -2.33 -21.35
N LEU A 82 16.41 -2.76 -20.99
CA LEU A 82 15.24 -1.89 -20.93
C LEU A 82 15.12 -1.12 -19.61
N LEU A 83 16.10 -1.21 -18.70
CA LEU A 83 16.04 -0.53 -17.41
C LEU A 83 15.87 1.00 -17.55
N PRO A 84 16.63 1.73 -18.40
CA PRO A 84 16.43 3.17 -18.57
C PRO A 84 15.04 3.53 -19.08
N MET A 85 14.45 2.68 -19.93
CA MET A 85 13.08 2.87 -20.40
C MET A 85 12.07 2.66 -19.28
N ALA A 86 12.22 1.58 -18.51
CA ALA A 86 11.35 1.28 -17.38
C ALA A 86 11.37 2.42 -16.33
N THR A 87 12.57 2.88 -15.95
CA THR A 87 12.71 3.97 -14.97
C THR A 87 12.26 5.31 -15.55
N GLY A 88 12.56 5.61 -16.82
CA GLY A 88 12.14 6.83 -17.49
C GLY A 88 10.61 6.98 -17.56
N VAL A 89 9.90 5.92 -17.97
CA VAL A 89 8.43 5.90 -17.99
C VAL A 89 7.87 6.02 -16.56
N GLY A 90 8.48 5.33 -15.59
CA GLY A 90 8.11 5.43 -14.18
C GLY A 90 8.26 6.84 -13.62
N VAL A 91 9.39 7.50 -13.88
CA VAL A 91 9.67 8.89 -13.47
C VAL A 91 8.64 9.83 -14.07
N LEU A 92 8.33 9.70 -15.37
CA LEU A 92 7.31 10.50 -16.02
C LEU A 92 5.93 10.34 -15.36
N ALA A 93 5.53 9.11 -15.05
CA ALA A 93 4.28 8.83 -14.35
C ALA A 93 4.23 9.50 -12.97
N VAL A 94 5.30 9.38 -12.19
CA VAL A 94 5.40 9.94 -10.83
C VAL A 94 5.41 11.47 -10.86
N LEU A 95 6.20 12.09 -11.74
CA LEU A 95 6.25 13.54 -11.88
C LEU A 95 4.90 14.11 -12.34
N GLY A 96 4.22 13.44 -13.27
CA GLY A 96 2.89 13.83 -13.73
C GLY A 96 1.87 13.83 -12.60
N ALA A 97 1.86 12.77 -11.79
CA ALA A 97 0.97 12.67 -10.64
C ALA A 97 1.33 13.65 -9.51
N LEU A 98 2.61 13.84 -9.21
CA LEU A 98 3.08 14.79 -8.20
C LEU A 98 2.75 16.22 -8.60
N ASN A 99 2.98 16.58 -9.87
CA ASN A 99 2.60 17.88 -10.40
C ASN A 99 1.09 18.09 -10.30
N TRP A 100 0.28 17.08 -10.63
CA TRP A 100 -1.16 17.13 -10.45
C TRP A 100 -1.55 17.41 -8.99
N THR A 101 -1.03 16.63 -8.03
CA THR A 101 -1.35 16.82 -6.60
C THR A 101 -0.93 18.19 -6.09
N LEU A 102 0.23 18.70 -6.51
CA LEU A 102 0.72 20.03 -6.14
C LEU A 102 -0.15 21.15 -6.73
N ARG A 103 -0.64 20.99 -7.97
CA ARG A 103 -1.58 21.94 -8.58
C ARG A 103 -2.93 21.91 -7.87
N SER A 104 -3.46 20.73 -7.57
CA SER A 104 -4.69 20.57 -6.78
C SER A 104 -4.56 21.18 -5.39
N ARG A 105 -3.39 21.08 -4.75
CA ARG A 105 -3.09 21.73 -3.47
C ARG A 105 -3.18 23.25 -3.57
N ARG A 106 -2.57 23.84 -4.60
CA ARG A 106 -2.56 25.30 -4.82
C ARG A 106 -3.95 25.85 -5.15
N ALA A 107 -4.78 25.05 -5.80
CA ALA A 107 -6.17 25.39 -6.11
C ALA A 107 -7.16 25.07 -4.97
N CYS A 108 -6.68 24.56 -3.83
CA CYS A 108 -7.54 24.18 -2.70
C CYS A 108 -8.18 25.40 -2.06
N LEU A 109 -9.49 25.35 -1.83
CA LEU A 109 -10.20 26.35 -1.03
C LEU A 109 -9.88 26.13 0.44
N GLY A 110 -9.01 26.98 1.01
CA GLY A 110 -8.49 26.86 2.37
C GLY A 110 -7.34 25.87 2.49
N ALA A 111 -7.05 25.41 3.71
CA ALA A 111 -5.94 24.48 3.93
C ALA A 111 -6.28 23.06 3.43
N PRO A 112 -5.43 22.42 2.60
CA PRO A 112 -5.65 21.05 2.15
C PRO A 112 -5.63 20.08 3.33
N ASN A 113 -6.35 18.97 3.19
CA ASN A 113 -6.28 17.90 4.18
C ASN A 113 -4.82 17.41 4.34
N PRO A 114 -4.30 17.27 5.58
CA PRO A 114 -2.92 16.86 5.85
C PRO A 114 -2.50 15.54 5.19
N CYS A 115 -3.44 14.62 4.95
CA CYS A 115 -3.18 13.36 4.24
C CYS A 115 -2.59 13.61 2.83
N LEU A 116 -2.89 14.73 2.17
CA LEU A 116 -2.32 15.04 0.87
C LEU A 116 -0.79 15.13 0.92
N ARG A 117 -0.24 15.67 2.02
CA ARG A 117 1.22 15.75 2.22
C ARG A 117 1.85 14.36 2.31
N TRP A 118 1.15 13.39 2.87
CA TRP A 118 1.63 12.00 2.94
C TRP A 118 1.71 11.38 1.54
N TYR A 119 0.76 11.69 0.65
CA TYR A 119 0.82 11.28 -0.75
C TYR A 119 1.96 11.97 -1.51
N GLU A 120 2.17 13.27 -1.29
CA GLU A 120 3.28 14.02 -1.88
C GLU A 120 4.64 13.41 -1.46
N LEU A 121 4.81 13.07 -0.18
CA LEU A 121 6.00 12.41 0.34
C LEU A 121 6.18 10.98 -0.20
N ALA A 122 5.08 10.23 -0.36
CA ALA A 122 5.12 8.90 -0.95
C ALA A 122 5.60 8.95 -2.42
N LEU A 123 5.05 9.88 -3.21
CA LEU A 123 5.46 10.10 -4.60
C LEU A 123 6.92 10.57 -4.70
N ALA A 124 7.34 11.47 -3.82
CA ALA A 124 8.74 11.90 -3.74
C ALA A 124 9.67 10.72 -3.38
N SER A 125 9.27 9.85 -2.46
CA SER A 125 10.04 8.65 -2.11
C SER A 125 10.17 7.70 -3.30
N LEU A 126 9.08 7.46 -4.03
CA LEU A 126 9.12 6.65 -5.25
C LEU A 126 10.06 7.25 -6.31
N LEU A 127 10.02 8.57 -6.51
CA LEU A 127 10.93 9.26 -7.42
C LEU A 127 12.39 9.03 -7.02
N ILE A 128 12.72 9.18 -5.73
CA ILE A 128 14.06 8.90 -5.22
C ILE A 128 14.46 7.45 -5.47
N GLY A 129 13.56 6.48 -5.24
CA GLY A 129 13.83 5.06 -5.49
C GLY A 129 14.07 4.73 -6.97
N LEU A 130 13.37 5.38 -7.90
CA LEU A 130 13.58 5.22 -9.35
C LEU A 130 14.89 5.88 -9.82
N VAL A 131 15.24 7.04 -9.25
CA VAL A 131 16.53 7.67 -9.50
C VAL A 131 17.66 6.79 -8.96
N ALA A 132 17.53 6.24 -7.75
CA ALA A 132 18.53 5.38 -7.13
C ALA A 132 18.88 4.18 -8.02
N ILE A 133 17.89 3.42 -8.51
CA ILE A 133 18.17 2.25 -9.35
C ILE A 133 18.76 2.63 -10.72
N THR A 134 18.44 3.83 -11.23
CA THR A 134 19.06 4.38 -12.44
C THR A 134 20.52 4.75 -12.18
N VAL A 135 20.83 5.39 -11.05
CA VAL A 135 22.20 5.70 -10.63
C VAL A 135 23.01 4.42 -10.43
N GLY A 136 22.46 3.41 -9.75
CA GLY A 136 23.13 2.12 -9.55
C GLY A 136 23.41 1.38 -10.87
N HIS A 137 22.60 1.60 -11.91
CA HIS A 137 22.87 1.07 -13.24
C HIS A 137 24.04 1.78 -13.94
N LEU A 138 24.13 3.10 -13.79
CA LEU A 138 25.22 3.91 -14.36
C LEU A 138 26.52 3.80 -13.57
N TRP A 139 26.42 3.46 -12.29
CA TRP A 139 27.54 3.31 -11.35
C TRP A 139 27.47 1.96 -10.64
N PRO A 140 27.95 0.87 -11.28
CA PRO A 140 27.80 -0.50 -10.79
C PRO A 140 28.42 -0.77 -9.41
N GLU A 141 29.50 -0.08 -9.07
CA GLU A 141 30.15 -0.18 -7.74
C GLU A 141 29.23 0.27 -6.60
N SER A 142 28.23 1.12 -6.91
CA SER A 142 27.23 1.59 -5.94
C SER A 142 25.96 0.74 -5.91
N TRP A 143 25.88 -0.36 -6.68
CA TRP A 143 24.66 -1.11 -6.93
C TRP A 143 23.95 -1.54 -5.64
N ASP A 144 24.66 -2.13 -4.68
CA ASP A 144 24.04 -2.63 -3.45
C ASP A 144 23.48 -1.49 -2.59
N ALA A 145 24.21 -0.39 -2.47
CA ALA A 145 23.75 0.80 -1.76
C ALA A 145 22.51 1.40 -2.44
N MET A 146 22.53 1.55 -3.76
CA MET A 146 21.41 2.12 -4.53
C MET A 146 20.19 1.20 -4.56
N ARG A 147 20.39 -0.12 -4.61
CA ARG A 147 19.34 -1.13 -4.50
C ARG A 147 18.72 -1.10 -3.11
N SER A 148 19.52 -0.99 -2.05
CA SER A 148 19.03 -0.84 -0.67
C SER A 148 18.19 0.43 -0.51
N LEU A 149 18.67 1.56 -1.06
CA LEU A 149 17.93 2.83 -1.08
C LEU A 149 16.59 2.69 -1.83
N HIS A 150 16.61 2.09 -3.03
CA HIS A 150 15.44 1.81 -3.84
C HIS A 150 14.38 1.00 -3.08
N LEU A 151 14.79 -0.09 -2.43
CA LEU A 151 13.89 -0.97 -1.68
C LEU A 151 13.20 -0.22 -0.54
N HIS A 152 13.96 0.48 0.32
CA HIS A 152 13.38 1.19 1.46
C HIS A 152 12.49 2.36 1.03
N MET A 153 12.92 3.14 0.03
CA MET A 153 12.15 4.26 -0.50
C MET A 153 10.83 3.79 -1.13
N ASN A 154 10.81 2.65 -1.80
CA ASN A 154 9.60 2.14 -2.44
C ASN A 154 8.68 1.41 -1.45
N LEU A 155 9.23 0.59 -0.55
CA LEU A 155 8.41 -0.19 0.39
C LEU A 155 7.89 0.67 1.56
N LEU A 156 8.77 1.41 2.23
CA LEU A 156 8.38 2.21 3.41
C LEU A 156 7.97 3.63 3.01
N GLY A 157 8.69 4.22 2.06
CA GLY A 157 8.39 5.57 1.57
C GLY A 157 7.12 5.60 0.72
N PHE A 158 7.11 4.93 -0.42
CA PHE A 158 5.95 4.98 -1.32
C PHE A 158 4.77 4.18 -0.77
N VAL A 159 4.91 2.87 -0.56
CA VAL A 159 3.79 2.03 -0.10
C VAL A 159 3.43 2.34 1.35
N GLY A 160 4.41 2.40 2.25
CA GLY A 160 4.20 2.63 3.69
C GLY A 160 3.59 3.99 4.02
N LEU A 161 4.12 5.11 3.49
CA LEU A 161 3.54 6.44 3.76
C LEU A 161 2.16 6.59 3.14
N THR A 162 1.93 6.06 1.93
CA THR A 162 0.58 6.04 1.33
C THR A 162 -0.37 5.30 2.25
N ALA A 163 -0.03 4.07 2.64
CA ALA A 163 -0.90 3.23 3.47
C ALA A 163 -1.19 3.89 4.82
N LEU A 164 -0.17 4.37 5.54
CA LEU A 164 -0.35 4.98 6.85
C LEU A 164 -1.11 6.32 6.78
N GLY A 165 -0.92 7.09 5.72
CA GLY A 165 -1.71 8.30 5.45
C GLY A 165 -3.18 7.96 5.16
N THR A 166 -3.43 7.05 4.22
CA THR A 166 -4.78 6.67 3.79
C THR A 166 -5.57 6.00 4.92
N VAL A 167 -4.99 5.02 5.62
CA VAL A 167 -5.72 4.21 6.61
C VAL A 167 -6.22 5.07 7.78
N GLN A 168 -5.52 6.13 8.15
CA GLN A 168 -5.98 7.07 9.18
C GLN A 168 -7.28 7.81 8.82
N VAL A 169 -7.64 7.91 7.54
CA VAL A 169 -8.90 8.52 7.07
C VAL A 169 -9.89 7.45 6.61
N LEU A 170 -9.38 6.41 5.94
CA LEU A 170 -10.18 5.34 5.37
C LEU A 170 -10.77 4.45 6.46
N LEU A 171 -10.01 4.08 7.48
CA LEU A 171 -10.51 3.17 8.52
C LEU A 171 -11.71 3.75 9.29
N PRO A 172 -11.70 5.01 9.78
CA PRO A 172 -12.91 5.65 10.33
C PRO A 172 -14.11 5.61 9.39
N THR A 173 -13.88 5.88 8.09
CA THR A 173 -14.93 5.89 7.07
C THR A 173 -15.53 4.50 6.87
N VAL A 174 -14.70 3.46 6.80
CA VAL A 174 -15.12 2.07 6.62
C VAL A 174 -15.83 1.53 7.86
N ALA A 175 -15.37 1.93 9.06
CA ALA A 175 -15.93 1.50 10.33
C ALA A 175 -17.10 2.37 10.83
N GLY A 176 -17.43 3.46 10.14
CA GLY A 176 -18.57 4.32 10.46
C GLY A 176 -18.41 5.13 11.75
N TYR A 177 -17.18 5.51 12.11
CA TYR A 177 -16.92 6.38 13.27
C TYR A 177 -16.19 7.66 12.88
N SER A 178 -16.34 8.70 13.71
CA SER A 178 -15.63 9.97 13.54
C SER A 178 -14.35 9.99 14.35
N ASP A 179 -13.23 10.38 13.73
CA ASP A 179 -11.94 10.55 14.40
C ASP A 179 -11.50 12.02 14.40
N ALA A 180 -11.90 12.76 15.44
CA ALA A 180 -11.57 14.18 15.58
C ALA A 180 -10.05 14.44 15.65
N GLY A 181 -9.25 13.45 16.05
CA GLY A 181 -7.80 13.58 16.18
C GLY A 181 -7.02 13.29 14.89
N ALA A 182 -7.65 12.74 13.85
CA ALA A 182 -6.95 12.24 12.67
C ALA A 182 -6.14 13.31 11.95
N LEU A 183 -6.73 14.50 11.73
CA LEU A 183 -6.04 15.58 11.03
C LEU A 183 -4.84 16.12 11.82
N ALA A 184 -5.01 16.33 13.12
CA ALA A 184 -3.94 16.80 14.00
C ALA A 184 -2.79 15.79 14.08
N ARG A 185 -3.09 14.48 14.16
CA ARG A 185 -2.07 13.43 14.10
C ARG A 185 -1.33 13.47 12.78
N LEU A 186 -2.02 13.43 11.63
CA LEU A 186 -1.39 13.49 10.30
C LEU A 186 -0.48 14.72 10.11
N GLN A 187 -0.85 15.89 10.65
CA GLN A 187 -0.01 17.10 10.62
C GLN A 187 1.22 17.00 11.51
N ARG A 188 1.08 16.42 12.70
CA ARG A 188 2.20 16.27 13.64
C ARG A 188 3.16 15.17 13.20
N ASP A 189 2.64 14.11 12.60
CA ASP A 189 3.33 12.83 12.47
C ASP A 189 4.10 12.69 11.13
N TRP A 190 3.81 13.50 10.12
CA TRP A 190 4.52 13.43 8.83
C TRP A 190 6.04 13.63 8.93
N PRO A 191 6.63 14.52 9.76
CA PRO A 191 8.07 14.69 9.83
C PRO A 191 8.76 13.44 10.39
N TYR A 192 8.13 12.79 11.37
CA TYR A 192 8.61 11.54 11.95
C TYR A 192 8.57 10.40 10.94
N ALA A 193 7.46 10.29 10.18
CA ALA A 193 7.33 9.28 9.16
C ALA A 193 8.35 9.48 8.01
N ALA A 194 8.48 10.71 7.50
CA ALA A 194 9.43 11.05 6.45
C ALA A 194 10.88 10.88 6.90
N GLY A 195 11.24 11.43 8.07
CA GLY A 195 12.56 11.27 8.66
C GLY A 195 12.89 9.81 8.98
N GLY A 196 11.89 9.03 9.39
CA GLY A 196 12.04 7.60 9.63
C GLY A 196 12.35 6.80 8.36
N VAL A 197 11.59 7.05 7.28
CA VAL A 197 11.87 6.46 5.96
C VAL A 197 13.26 6.87 5.46
N LEU A 198 13.60 8.16 5.53
CA LEU A 198 14.90 8.67 5.09
C LEU A 198 16.04 8.06 5.90
N GLY A 199 15.91 7.98 7.22
CA GLY A 199 16.91 7.38 8.10
C GLY A 199 17.12 5.89 7.81
N MET A 200 16.04 5.11 7.66
CA MET A 200 16.15 3.70 7.29
C MET A 200 16.76 3.50 5.90
N ALA A 201 16.35 4.29 4.92
CA ALA A 201 16.79 4.15 3.54
C ALA A 201 18.25 4.59 3.33
N LEU A 202 18.64 5.75 3.88
CA LEU A 202 20.02 6.22 3.85
C LEU A 202 20.91 5.36 4.73
N GLY A 203 20.46 4.98 5.93
CA GLY A 203 21.21 4.09 6.81
C GLY A 203 21.47 2.73 6.17
N GLY A 204 20.46 2.17 5.52
CA GLY A 204 20.56 0.91 4.78
C GLY A 204 21.49 1.00 3.58
N ALA A 205 21.52 2.13 2.87
CA ALA A 205 22.46 2.35 1.77
C ALA A 205 23.91 2.52 2.28
N LEU A 206 24.11 3.35 3.31
CA LEU A 206 25.41 3.61 3.93
C LEU A 206 26.00 2.37 4.60
N ALA A 207 25.17 1.43 5.04
CA ALA A 207 25.62 0.14 5.60
C ALA A 207 26.44 -0.69 4.59
N HIS A 208 26.29 -0.44 3.29
CA HIS A 208 27.08 -1.08 2.22
C HIS A 208 28.36 -0.31 1.86
N VAL A 209 28.62 0.85 2.47
CA VAL A 209 29.81 1.66 2.17
C VAL A 209 30.93 1.32 3.14
N GLU A 210 32.09 0.95 2.61
CA GLU A 210 33.28 0.64 3.39
C GLU A 210 33.70 1.81 4.30
N GLY A 211 34.19 1.49 5.50
CA GLY A 211 34.62 2.48 6.50
C GLY A 211 33.50 3.16 7.30
N ILE A 212 32.29 3.32 6.75
CA ILE A 212 31.18 4.05 7.42
C ILE A 212 29.92 3.21 7.69
N GLY A 213 29.93 1.92 7.34
CA GLY A 213 28.73 1.07 7.46
C GLY A 213 28.12 0.97 8.87
N HIS A 214 28.90 1.14 9.93
CA HIS A 214 28.39 1.15 11.31
C HIS A 214 27.52 2.39 11.59
N TRP A 215 27.88 3.57 11.06
CA TRP A 215 27.05 4.77 11.12
C TRP A 215 25.75 4.58 10.33
N GLY A 216 25.81 3.86 9.21
CA GLY A 216 24.62 3.47 8.44
C GLY A 216 23.62 2.69 9.29
N ARG A 217 24.08 1.66 10.02
CA ARG A 217 23.21 0.87 10.92
C ARG A 217 22.59 1.70 12.04
N ILE A 218 23.37 2.59 12.66
CA ILE A 218 22.87 3.51 13.70
C ILE A 218 21.78 4.40 13.11
N LEU A 219 22.00 4.97 11.93
CA LEU A 219 21.02 5.81 11.24
C LEU A 219 19.74 5.03 10.90
N SER A 220 19.85 3.75 10.51
CA SER A 220 18.68 2.89 10.30
C SER A 220 17.87 2.67 11.58
N VAL A 221 18.53 2.47 12.73
CA VAL A 221 17.85 2.34 14.03
C VAL A 221 17.16 3.65 14.42
N VAL A 222 17.82 4.79 14.25
CA VAL A 222 17.20 6.11 14.47
C VAL A 222 15.98 6.28 13.55
N GLY A 223 16.10 5.90 12.28
CA GLY A 223 15.01 5.90 11.32
C GLY A 223 13.84 5.03 11.75
N LEU A 224 14.11 3.82 12.25
CA LEU A 224 13.11 2.91 12.80
C LEU A 224 12.36 3.52 13.99
N ILE A 225 13.08 4.12 14.94
CA ILE A 225 12.49 4.78 16.11
C ILE A 225 11.56 5.94 15.67
N LEU A 226 12.03 6.78 14.74
CA LEU A 226 11.23 7.87 14.20
C LEU A 226 9.97 7.35 13.50
N TRP A 227 10.08 6.26 12.75
CA TRP A 227 8.97 5.66 12.02
C TRP A 227 7.95 4.95 12.94
N LEU A 228 8.39 4.42 14.08
CA LEU A 228 7.50 3.83 15.08
C LEU A 228 6.64 4.88 15.81
N ALA A 229 7.13 6.11 15.98
CA ALA A 229 6.40 7.18 16.66
C ALA A 229 4.97 7.41 16.11
N PRO A 230 4.75 7.61 14.79
CA PRO A 230 3.41 7.76 14.23
C PRO A 230 2.55 6.50 14.40
N LEU A 231 3.14 5.30 14.27
CA LEU A 231 2.41 4.05 14.47
C LEU A 231 1.91 3.87 15.90
N VAL A 232 2.75 4.12 16.90
CA VAL A 232 2.36 4.02 18.31
C VAL A 232 1.24 5.01 18.64
N ARG A 233 1.34 6.25 18.14
CA ARG A 233 0.30 7.27 18.36
C ARG A 233 -1.01 6.88 17.68
N TYR A 234 -0.94 6.31 16.48
CA TYR A 234 -2.14 5.82 15.79
C TYR A 234 -2.74 4.61 16.49
N ALA A 235 -1.93 3.65 16.94
CA ALA A 235 -2.39 2.50 17.71
C ALA A 235 -3.11 2.91 19.00
N ARG A 236 -2.61 3.93 19.72
CA ARG A 236 -3.30 4.51 20.89
C ARG A 236 -4.66 5.09 20.51
N ALA A 237 -4.76 5.78 19.38
CA ALA A 237 -6.04 6.30 18.90
C ALA A 237 -7.01 5.17 18.49
N LEU A 238 -6.51 4.08 17.91
CA LEU A 238 -7.32 2.92 17.57
C LEU A 238 -7.81 2.17 18.82
N TRP A 239 -7.02 2.17 19.89
CA TRP A 239 -7.42 1.58 21.15
C TRP A 239 -8.65 2.26 21.75
N THR A 240 -8.75 3.59 21.67
CA THR A 240 -9.95 4.30 22.14
C THR A 240 -11.17 4.02 21.28
N GLN A 241 -10.96 3.70 19.99
CA GLN A 241 -12.00 3.35 19.02
C GLN A 241 -12.21 1.83 18.88
N ARG A 242 -11.66 1.01 19.79
CA ARG A 242 -11.64 -0.47 19.66
C ARG A 242 -13.01 -1.11 19.52
N ALA A 243 -14.05 -0.50 20.10
CA ALA A 243 -15.43 -0.97 19.96
C ALA A 243 -15.93 -0.80 18.52
N ALA A 244 -15.67 0.35 17.90
CA ALA A 244 -16.07 0.64 16.52
C ALA A 244 -15.30 -0.21 15.50
N VAL A 245 -14.02 -0.50 15.75
CA VAL A 245 -13.19 -1.38 14.90
C VAL A 245 -13.20 -2.84 15.34
N GLY A 246 -14.07 -3.21 16.28
CA GLY A 246 -14.13 -4.54 16.90
C GLY A 246 -14.85 -5.59 16.05
N GLY A 247 -15.67 -5.18 15.09
CA GLY A 247 -16.45 -6.07 14.24
C GLY A 247 -15.58 -7.03 13.42
N TRP A 248 -15.99 -8.30 13.35
CA TRP A 248 -15.34 -9.34 12.52
C TRP A 248 -15.81 -9.33 11.06
N ARG A 249 -16.94 -8.69 10.81
CA ARG A 249 -17.54 -8.53 9.48
C ARG A 249 -17.18 -7.14 8.96
N GLY A 250 -16.70 -7.07 7.73
CA GLY A 250 -16.38 -5.82 7.05
C GLY A 250 -14.89 -5.62 6.76
N ALA A 251 -14.64 -4.65 5.86
CA ALA A 251 -13.30 -4.28 5.42
C ALA A 251 -12.42 -3.67 6.53
N ALA A 252 -13.03 -3.05 7.56
CA ALA A 252 -12.31 -2.36 8.63
C ALA A 252 -11.32 -3.27 9.35
N LYS A 253 -11.69 -4.53 9.61
CA LYS A 253 -10.83 -5.44 10.37
C LYS A 253 -9.61 -5.91 9.57
N SER A 254 -9.77 -6.11 8.26
CA SER A 254 -8.66 -6.37 7.34
C SER A 254 -7.68 -5.19 7.30
N LEU A 255 -8.19 -3.96 7.25
CA LEU A 255 -7.37 -2.75 7.32
C LEU A 255 -6.65 -2.61 8.67
N LEU A 256 -7.31 -2.93 9.78
CA LEU A 256 -6.65 -2.96 11.09
C LEU A 256 -5.54 -4.01 11.16
N CYS A 257 -5.77 -5.21 10.61
CA CYS A 257 -4.73 -6.23 10.49
C CYS A 257 -3.57 -5.72 9.64
N ALA A 258 -3.81 -4.95 8.58
CA ALA A 258 -2.75 -4.32 7.81
C ALA A 258 -1.89 -3.38 8.66
N VAL A 259 -2.50 -2.55 9.51
CA VAL A 259 -1.76 -1.69 10.47
C VAL A 259 -0.92 -2.55 11.42
N GLY A 260 -1.48 -3.66 11.91
CA GLY A 260 -0.77 -4.64 12.73
C GLY A 260 0.43 -5.26 12.02
N GLY A 261 0.26 -5.65 10.75
CA GLY A 261 1.35 -6.18 9.92
C GLY A 261 2.42 -5.13 9.64
N LEU A 262 2.05 -3.87 9.43
CA LEU A 262 2.99 -2.78 9.25
C LEU A 262 3.82 -2.53 10.52
N ALA A 263 3.20 -2.60 11.70
CA ALA A 263 3.88 -2.52 12.98
C ALA A 263 4.77 -3.75 13.23
N GLY A 264 4.30 -4.94 12.90
CA GLY A 264 5.06 -6.17 13.03
C GLY A 264 6.25 -6.24 12.07
N LEU A 265 6.19 -5.60 10.90
CA LEU A 265 7.33 -5.46 10.00
C LEU A 265 8.48 -4.70 10.65
N ALA A 266 8.19 -3.62 11.38
CA ALA A 266 9.20 -2.88 12.13
C ALA A 266 9.85 -3.75 13.24
N LEU A 267 9.07 -4.62 13.89
CA LEU A 267 9.60 -5.59 14.86
C LEU A 267 10.47 -6.66 14.17
N MET A 268 10.03 -7.18 13.02
CA MET A 268 10.83 -8.12 12.24
C MET A 268 12.14 -7.48 11.75
N GLY A 269 12.11 -6.21 11.34
CA GLY A 269 13.32 -5.45 11.02
C GLY A 269 14.28 -5.38 12.22
N LEU A 270 13.78 -5.14 13.44
CA LEU A 270 14.61 -5.21 14.64
C LEU A 270 15.17 -6.61 14.88
N PHE A 271 14.37 -7.67 14.70
CA PHE A 271 14.84 -9.05 14.83
C PHE A 271 15.92 -9.41 13.81
N THR A 272 15.84 -8.88 12.59
CA THR A 272 16.93 -9.05 11.61
C THR A 272 18.22 -8.35 12.04
N LEU A 273 18.14 -7.17 12.66
CA LEU A 273 19.32 -6.49 13.21
C LEU A 273 19.95 -7.26 14.38
N LEU A 274 19.14 -7.99 15.15
CA LEU A 274 19.57 -8.85 16.24
C LEU A 274 20.03 -10.25 15.78
N GLY A 275 19.92 -10.56 14.48
CA GLY A 275 20.28 -11.85 13.90
C GLY A 275 19.30 -12.99 14.22
N TRP A 276 18.09 -12.69 14.69
CA TRP A 276 17.07 -13.71 15.02
C TRP A 276 16.22 -14.15 13.83
N VAL A 277 16.15 -13.32 12.79
CA VAL A 277 15.38 -13.56 11.57
C VAL A 277 16.29 -13.30 10.38
N ASP A 278 16.17 -14.15 9.35
CA ASP A 278 16.86 -13.96 8.07
C ASP A 278 16.26 -12.74 7.33
N PRO A 279 17.07 -11.77 6.88
CA PRO A 279 16.60 -10.62 6.11
C PRO A 279 15.78 -10.96 4.86
N THR A 280 16.03 -12.12 4.24
CA THR A 280 15.30 -12.59 3.05
C THR A 280 13.81 -12.85 3.33
N ASN A 281 13.44 -13.07 4.60
CA ASN A 281 12.06 -13.33 5.01
C ASN A 281 11.25 -12.05 5.24
N LEU A 282 11.87 -10.86 5.28
CA LEU A 282 11.17 -9.60 5.48
C LEU A 282 10.22 -9.26 4.32
N LEU A 283 10.60 -9.57 3.09
CA LEU A 283 9.78 -9.25 1.93
C LEU A 283 8.51 -10.13 1.84
N PRO A 284 8.58 -11.47 2.02
CA PRO A 284 7.40 -12.30 2.22
C PRO A 284 6.51 -11.81 3.37
N TYR A 285 7.10 -11.46 4.53
CA TYR A 285 6.36 -10.90 5.65
C TYR A 285 5.61 -9.61 5.24
N PHE A 286 6.30 -8.67 4.59
CA PHE A 286 5.72 -7.41 4.11
C PHE A 286 4.50 -7.65 3.21
N PHE A 287 4.60 -8.58 2.27
CA PHE A 287 3.48 -8.91 1.39
C PHE A 287 2.31 -9.50 2.15
N ILE A 288 2.58 -10.54 2.94
CA ILE A 288 1.53 -11.37 3.51
C ILE A 288 0.90 -10.70 4.73
N ALA A 289 1.69 -10.18 5.68
CA ALA A 289 1.19 -9.59 6.92
C ALA A 289 0.61 -8.18 6.73
N PHE A 290 1.15 -7.39 5.80
CA PHE A 290 0.78 -5.99 5.64
C PHE A 290 0.01 -5.73 4.36
N LEU A 291 0.61 -6.06 3.20
CA LEU A 291 0.07 -5.63 1.92
C LEU A 291 -1.24 -6.33 1.55
N PHE A 292 -1.35 -7.64 1.78
CA PHE A 292 -2.56 -8.40 1.41
C PHE A 292 -3.78 -7.99 2.25
N PRO A 293 -3.69 -7.86 3.59
CA PRO A 293 -4.79 -7.29 4.38
C PRO A 293 -5.16 -5.87 3.95
N LEU A 294 -4.18 -5.04 3.60
CA LEU A 294 -4.41 -3.67 3.12
C LEU A 294 -5.23 -3.67 1.83
N VAL A 295 -4.76 -4.40 0.80
CA VAL A 295 -5.39 -4.42 -0.52
C VAL A 295 -6.77 -5.05 -0.44
N THR A 296 -6.91 -6.21 0.23
CA THR A 296 -8.23 -6.86 0.32
C THR A 296 -9.23 -6.07 1.16
N GLY A 297 -8.78 -5.36 2.19
CA GLY A 297 -9.61 -4.41 2.96
C GLY A 297 -10.02 -3.21 2.13
N ALA A 298 -9.07 -2.55 1.47
CA ALA A 298 -9.34 -1.37 0.64
C ALA A 298 -10.25 -1.72 -0.55
N VAL A 299 -9.98 -2.81 -1.27
CA VAL A 299 -10.78 -3.26 -2.42
C VAL A 299 -12.20 -3.61 -2.00
N ALA A 300 -12.38 -4.30 -0.87
CA ALA A 300 -13.72 -4.66 -0.38
C ALA A 300 -14.62 -3.44 -0.14
N PHE A 301 -14.03 -2.30 0.21
CA PHE A 301 -14.76 -1.05 0.40
C PHE A 301 -14.83 -0.21 -0.88
N LEU A 302 -13.70 0.00 -1.56
CA LEU A 302 -13.55 0.97 -2.64
C LEU A 302 -14.02 0.46 -4.00
N ALA A 303 -13.89 -0.84 -4.30
CA ALA A 303 -14.28 -1.35 -5.62
C ALA A 303 -15.77 -1.11 -5.93
N PRO A 304 -16.73 -1.36 -5.00
CA PRO A 304 -18.12 -0.98 -5.22
C PRO A 304 -18.34 0.51 -5.46
N LEU A 305 -17.52 1.39 -4.87
CA LEU A 305 -17.60 2.84 -5.08
C LEU A 305 -17.22 3.25 -6.49
N TRP A 306 -16.23 2.55 -7.06
CA TRP A 306 -15.69 2.85 -8.37
C TRP A 306 -16.54 2.26 -9.50
N ILE A 307 -17.18 1.11 -9.25
CA ILE A 307 -18.03 0.43 -10.24
C ILE A 307 -19.40 1.12 -10.34
N TRP A 308 -20.00 1.49 -9.21
CA TRP A 308 -21.33 2.08 -9.16
C TRP A 308 -21.26 3.52 -8.65
N THR A 309 -21.03 4.44 -9.56
CA THR A 309 -20.86 5.87 -9.27
C THR A 309 -22.16 6.65 -9.16
N GLU A 310 -23.28 6.11 -9.68
CA GLU A 310 -24.57 6.81 -9.74
C GLU A 310 -25.40 6.67 -8.45
N LEU A 311 -26.09 7.75 -8.07
CA LEU A 311 -26.91 7.84 -6.85
C LEU A 311 -27.98 6.72 -6.72
N PRO A 312 -28.71 6.30 -7.77
CA PRO A 312 -29.71 5.22 -7.67
C PRO A 312 -29.11 3.85 -7.30
N LEU A 313 -27.79 3.70 -7.41
CA LEU A 313 -27.09 2.42 -7.20
C LEU A 313 -26.56 2.27 -5.76
N MET A 314 -26.91 3.17 -4.85
CA MET A 314 -26.51 3.10 -3.43
C MET A 314 -26.84 1.76 -2.74
N PRO A 315 -28.02 1.15 -2.94
CA PRO A 315 -28.33 -0.17 -2.35
C PRO A 315 -27.40 -1.28 -2.87
N LYS A 316 -27.14 -1.31 -4.19
CA LYS A 316 -26.19 -2.26 -4.82
C LYS A 316 -24.78 -2.09 -4.25
N ARG A 317 -24.33 -0.84 -4.13
CA ARG A 317 -23.03 -0.50 -3.56
C ARG A 317 -22.90 -0.98 -2.12
N HIS A 318 -23.85 -0.64 -1.24
CA HIS A 318 -23.78 -1.01 0.17
C HIS A 318 -23.81 -2.54 0.36
N ASN A 319 -24.67 -3.23 -0.40
CA ASN A 319 -24.75 -4.68 -0.32
C ASN A 319 -23.47 -5.35 -0.86
N ALA A 320 -22.90 -4.88 -1.97
CA ALA A 320 -21.62 -5.38 -2.47
C ALA A 320 -20.47 -5.17 -1.47
N GLN A 321 -20.40 -4.01 -0.79
CA GLN A 321 -19.43 -3.76 0.28
C GLN A 321 -19.62 -4.73 1.45
N ARG A 322 -20.88 -5.02 1.83
CA ARG A 322 -21.20 -6.02 2.85
C ARG A 322 -20.73 -7.42 2.43
N LEU A 323 -21.05 -7.84 1.21
CA LEU A 323 -20.70 -9.16 0.67
C LEU A 323 -19.18 -9.34 0.58
N LEU A 324 -18.44 -8.35 0.06
CA LEU A 324 -16.98 -8.34 -0.01
C LEU A 324 -16.31 -8.28 1.37
N GLY A 325 -17.00 -7.68 2.34
CA GLY A 325 -16.58 -7.59 3.74
C GLY A 325 -16.82 -8.86 4.54
N LEU A 326 -17.59 -9.83 4.03
CA LEU A 326 -17.78 -11.11 4.72
C LEU A 326 -16.44 -11.80 4.94
N GLY A 327 -16.19 -12.25 6.17
CA GLY A 327 -14.93 -12.90 6.54
C GLY A 327 -13.72 -11.96 6.60
N GLY A 328 -13.88 -10.64 6.48
CA GLY A 328 -12.76 -9.68 6.45
C GLY A 328 -11.82 -9.78 7.67
N GLY A 329 -12.36 -10.01 8.87
CA GLY A 329 -11.54 -10.24 10.07
C GLY A 329 -10.75 -11.55 10.03
N TRP A 330 -11.39 -12.65 9.63
CA TRP A 330 -10.73 -13.96 9.50
C TRP A 330 -9.64 -13.95 8.44
N ARG A 331 -9.92 -13.32 7.29
CA ARG A 331 -8.95 -13.10 6.22
C ARG A 331 -7.75 -12.31 6.73
N GLY A 332 -7.99 -11.19 7.42
CA GLY A 332 -6.92 -10.37 7.99
C GLY A 332 -6.05 -11.13 8.99
N LEU A 333 -6.64 -11.96 9.85
CA LEU A 333 -5.89 -12.80 10.78
C LEU A 333 -5.12 -13.92 10.09
N ALA A 334 -5.72 -14.59 9.10
CA ALA A 334 -5.05 -15.63 8.34
C ALA A 334 -3.79 -15.08 7.66
N PHE A 335 -3.88 -13.89 7.08
CA PHE A 335 -2.73 -13.17 6.54
C PHE A 335 -1.70 -12.81 7.61
N LEU A 336 -2.10 -12.30 8.78
CA LEU A 336 -1.13 -12.03 9.85
C LEU A 336 -0.40 -13.30 10.31
N LEU A 337 -1.11 -14.40 10.50
CA LEU A 337 -0.52 -15.68 10.89
C LEU A 337 0.45 -16.19 9.82
N CYS A 338 0.01 -16.25 8.56
CA CYS A 338 0.86 -16.65 7.45
C CYS A 338 2.07 -15.72 7.31
N GLY A 339 1.89 -14.42 7.55
CA GLY A 339 2.97 -13.45 7.47
C GLY A 339 4.02 -13.65 8.55
N VAL A 340 3.60 -13.88 9.81
CA VAL A 340 4.51 -14.24 10.91
C VAL A 340 5.27 -15.53 10.58
N LEU A 341 4.57 -16.58 10.15
CA LEU A 341 5.19 -17.84 9.75
C LEU A 341 6.21 -17.65 8.61
N ALA A 342 5.86 -16.88 7.58
CA ALA A 342 6.77 -16.54 6.49
C ALA A 342 7.98 -15.72 6.97
N GLY A 343 7.79 -14.82 7.93
CA GLY A 343 8.86 -14.07 8.59
C GLY A 343 9.88 -14.97 9.29
N PHE A 344 9.44 -16.11 9.82
CA PHE A 344 10.29 -17.15 10.41
C PHE A 344 10.73 -18.23 9.40
N GLY A 345 10.55 -18.01 8.10
CA GLY A 345 11.06 -18.91 7.05
C GLY A 345 10.17 -20.10 6.70
N VAL A 346 8.92 -20.14 7.18
CA VAL A 346 7.98 -21.22 6.83
C VAL A 346 7.43 -20.99 5.42
N GLU A 347 7.97 -21.70 4.43
CA GLU A 347 7.62 -21.52 3.01
C GLU A 347 6.15 -21.79 2.70
N ALA A 348 5.55 -22.81 3.33
CA ALA A 348 4.14 -23.19 3.14
C ALA A 348 3.16 -22.04 3.46
N ALA A 349 3.59 -21.05 4.25
CA ALA A 349 2.78 -19.87 4.57
C ALA A 349 2.47 -19.02 3.32
N ARG A 350 3.31 -19.06 2.28
CA ARG A 350 3.06 -18.37 1.00
C ARG A 350 1.86 -18.96 0.27
N LEU A 351 1.77 -20.29 0.22
CA LEU A 351 0.62 -21.01 -0.34
C LEU A 351 -0.66 -20.72 0.46
N GLY A 352 -0.57 -20.75 1.80
CA GLY A 352 -1.69 -20.37 2.66
C GLY A 352 -2.22 -18.97 2.36
N ALA A 353 -1.32 -17.99 2.22
CA ALA A 353 -1.70 -16.64 1.83
C ALA A 353 -2.32 -16.57 0.42
N ALA A 354 -1.77 -17.29 -0.55
CA ALA A 354 -2.31 -17.35 -1.91
C ALA A 354 -3.74 -17.91 -1.95
N LEU A 355 -4.03 -18.96 -1.18
CA LEU A 355 -5.39 -19.53 -1.05
C LEU A 355 -6.37 -18.51 -0.48
N VAL A 356 -5.95 -17.72 0.51
CA VAL A 356 -6.79 -16.66 1.09
C VAL A 356 -7.07 -15.54 0.07
N VAL A 357 -6.10 -15.18 -0.78
CA VAL A 357 -6.31 -14.23 -1.88
C VAL A 357 -7.27 -14.81 -2.93
N ALA A 358 -7.09 -16.07 -3.33
CA ALA A 358 -7.94 -16.75 -4.29
C ALA A 358 -9.39 -16.83 -3.80
N TRP A 359 -9.60 -17.14 -2.52
CA TRP A 359 -10.91 -17.08 -1.88
C TRP A 359 -11.53 -15.69 -2.00
N PHE A 360 -10.77 -14.63 -1.71
CA PHE A 360 -11.28 -13.26 -1.82
C PHE A 360 -11.63 -12.87 -3.25
N LEU A 361 -10.86 -13.32 -4.24
CA LEU A 361 -11.18 -13.10 -5.65
C LEU A 361 -12.49 -13.78 -6.04
N ALA A 362 -12.66 -15.05 -5.68
CA ALA A 362 -13.91 -15.78 -5.94
C ALA A 362 -15.10 -15.09 -5.27
N GLN A 363 -14.94 -14.68 -4.02
CA GLN A 363 -15.93 -13.88 -3.29
C GLN A 363 -16.23 -12.55 -4.01
N GLY A 364 -15.22 -11.89 -4.55
CA GLY A 364 -15.39 -10.62 -5.25
C GLY A 364 -16.12 -10.76 -6.58
N ILE A 365 -15.77 -11.74 -7.39
CA ILE A 365 -16.50 -12.07 -8.62
C ILE A 365 -17.97 -12.35 -8.29
N TRP A 366 -18.21 -13.19 -7.28
CA TRP A 366 -19.56 -13.54 -6.85
C TRP A 366 -20.36 -12.32 -6.36
N ALA A 367 -19.76 -11.48 -5.51
CA ALA A 367 -20.41 -10.29 -4.94
C ALA A 367 -20.74 -9.25 -6.00
N LEU A 368 -19.85 -9.05 -6.98
CA LEU A 368 -20.05 -8.12 -8.08
C LEU A 368 -21.06 -8.63 -9.12
N ALA A 369 -21.15 -9.95 -9.33
CA ALA A 369 -22.15 -10.56 -10.18
C ALA A 369 -23.55 -10.59 -9.54
N ASN A 370 -23.64 -10.55 -8.20
CA ASN A 370 -24.90 -10.68 -7.45
C ASN A 370 -25.14 -9.51 -6.47
N PRO A 371 -25.07 -8.23 -6.91
CA PRO A 371 -25.02 -7.09 -6.00
C PRO A 371 -26.32 -6.83 -5.23
N LEU A 372 -27.45 -7.42 -5.64
CA LEU A 372 -28.75 -7.29 -4.96
C LEU A 372 -29.12 -8.50 -4.09
N ARG A 373 -28.29 -9.55 -4.06
CA ARG A 373 -28.64 -10.78 -3.35
C ARG A 373 -28.66 -10.54 -1.83
N GLY A 374 -29.78 -10.85 -1.20
CA GLY A 374 -29.99 -10.64 0.24
C GLY A 374 -30.13 -9.17 0.66
N ALA A 375 -30.34 -8.26 -0.31
CA ALA A 375 -30.78 -6.91 0.01
C ALA A 375 -32.18 -6.97 0.65
N PRO A 376 -32.46 -6.17 1.70
CA PRO A 376 -33.82 -6.02 2.20
C PRO A 376 -34.73 -5.54 1.05
N PRO A 377 -36.01 -5.97 1.01
CA PRO A 377 -36.93 -5.48 0.00
C PRO A 377 -36.96 -3.95 0.05
N GLU A 378 -36.94 -3.30 -1.13
CA GLU A 378 -37.11 -1.85 -1.22
C GLU A 378 -38.39 -1.48 -0.47
N GLN A 379 -38.26 -0.70 0.60
CA GLN A 379 -39.44 -0.10 1.20
C GLN A 379 -40.02 0.86 0.16
N PRO A 380 -41.32 0.76 -0.17
CA PRO A 380 -41.94 1.67 -1.12
C PRO A 380 -41.69 3.10 -0.66
N SER A 381 -41.30 3.95 -1.61
CA SER A 381 -41.10 5.38 -1.37
C SER A 381 -42.30 5.95 -0.61
N PRO A 382 -42.12 6.71 0.48
CA PRO A 382 -43.22 7.44 1.13
C PRO A 382 -43.84 8.52 0.21
N PHE A 383 -43.27 8.72 -0.98
CA PHE A 383 -43.75 9.62 -2.03
C PHE A 383 -44.21 8.87 -3.29
N GLY A 384 -44.54 7.59 -3.19
CA GLY A 384 -45.13 6.83 -4.30
C GLY A 384 -46.63 7.11 -4.45
N ALA A 385 -46.97 8.02 -5.36
CA ALA A 385 -48.25 8.10 -6.06
C ALA A 385 -47.97 8.10 -7.57
#